data_AF-A0A969EEV3-F1
#
_entry.id   AF-A0A969EEV3-F1
#
_cell.length_a   1.000
_cell.length_b   1.000
_cell.length_c   1.000
_cell.angle_alpha   90.00
_cell.angle_beta   90.00
_cell.angle_gamma   90.00
#
_symmetry.space_group_name_H-M   'P 1'
#
loop_
_entity.id
_entity.type
_entity.pdbx_description
1 polymer ?
#
loop_
_entity_poly.entity_id
_entity_poly.type
_entity_poly.pdbx_seq_one_letter_code
_entity_poly.pdbx_strand_id
1 'polypeptide(L)'
;TGGKAGEVVPLSRIRKQIGAHMVRSKATSPHVLQAVEVDFHAVDAARGARGKAWRDREGFGLTYLPFIARARLTRSSSFPASTPRLMATISSCTRWSISASRWISGSRD
;
A
#
# COMPACT_ATOMS: atom_id res chain seq x y z
N THR A 1 -18.31 -24.00 15.43
CA THR A 1 -19.46 -23.14 15.79
C THR A 1 -19.65 -22.12 14.67
N GLY A 2 -20.35 -22.41 13.58
CA GLY A 2 -21.74 -22.87 13.52
C GLY A 2 -22.68 -21.65 13.48
N GLY A 3 -22.50 -20.73 12.52
CA GLY A 3 -23.34 -19.55 12.38
C GLY A 3 -24.75 -19.96 12.00
N LYS A 4 -25.71 -19.71 12.88
CA LYS A 4 -27.13 -20.02 12.66
C LYS A 4 -27.68 -19.06 11.61
N ALA A 5 -28.37 -19.58 10.61
CA ALA A 5 -29.12 -18.76 9.66
C ALA A 5 -30.11 -17.87 10.43
N GLY A 6 -29.96 -16.55 10.32
CA GLY A 6 -30.88 -15.56 10.91
C GLY A 6 -30.42 -14.85 12.19
N GLU A 7 -29.16 -14.98 12.61
CA GLU A 7 -28.65 -14.17 13.73
C GLU A 7 -28.48 -12.69 13.31
N VAL A 8 -29.42 -11.84 13.73
CA VAL A 8 -29.36 -10.39 13.50
C VAL A 8 -28.41 -9.76 14.54
N VAL A 9 -27.17 -9.53 14.12
CA VAL A 9 -26.19 -8.82 14.96
C VAL A 9 -26.35 -7.31 14.76
N PRO A 10 -26.64 -6.53 15.82
CA PRO A 10 -26.78 -5.08 15.71
C PRO A 10 -25.45 -4.43 15.30
N LEU A 11 -25.50 -3.53 14.32
CA LEU A 11 -24.32 -2.80 13.87
C LEU A 11 -23.83 -1.82 14.94
N SER A 12 -22.55 -1.93 15.31
CA SER A 12 -21.89 -0.94 16.15
C SER A 12 -21.82 0.44 15.47
N ARG A 13 -21.70 1.50 16.26
CA ARG A 13 -21.64 2.90 15.77
C ARG A 13 -20.58 3.09 14.68
N ILE A 14 -19.39 2.52 14.86
CA ILE A 14 -18.28 2.60 13.89
C ILE A 14 -18.68 1.94 12.56
N ARG A 15 -19.31 0.76 12.60
CA ARG A 15 -19.75 0.05 11.37
C ARG A 15 -20.79 0.85 10.60
N LYS A 16 -21.72 1.52 11.30
CA LYS A 16 -22.72 2.41 10.68
C LYS A 16 -22.07 3.60 9.98
N GLN A 17 -21.07 4.22 10.61
CA GLN A 17 -20.34 5.36 10.03
C GLN A 17 -19.53 4.96 8.79
N ILE A 18 -18.83 3.82 8.83
CA ILE A 18 -18.09 3.30 7.68
C ILE A 18 -19.07 3.00 6.53
N GLY A 19 -20.20 2.35 6.83
CA GLY A 19 -21.24 2.07 5.83
C GLY A 19 -21.78 3.34 5.16
N ALA A 20 -22.13 4.36 5.95
CA ALA A 20 -22.60 5.64 5.41
C ALA A 20 -21.55 6.32 4.52
N HIS A 21 -20.26 6.26 4.91
CA HIS A 21 -19.18 6.81 4.11
C HIS A 21 -18.96 6.03 2.80
N MET A 22 -19.04 4.70 2.82
CA MET A 22 -18.91 3.87 1.62
C MET A 22 -20.03 4.14 0.61
N VAL A 23 -21.28 4.25 1.07
CA VAL A 23 -22.43 4.58 0.21
C VAL A 23 -22.27 5.97 -0.40
N ARG A 24 -21.86 6.97 0.39
CA ARG A 24 -21.58 8.32 -0.11
C ARG A 24 -20.48 8.32 -1.17
N SER A 25 -19.39 7.59 -0.93
CA SER A 25 -18.28 7.47 -1.88
C SER A 25 -18.74 6.87 -3.20
N LYS A 26 -19.60 5.84 -3.16
CA LYS A 26 -20.16 5.19 -4.35
C LYS A 26 -21.03 6.12 -5.18
N ALA A 27 -21.89 6.91 -4.54
CA ALA A 27 -22.81 7.82 -5.22
C ALA A 27 -22.10 9.05 -5.84
N THR A 28 -20.99 9.50 -5.25
CA THR A 28 -20.34 10.76 -5.66
C THR A 28 -19.43 10.62 -6.87
N SER A 29 -18.84 9.44 -7.10
CA SER A 29 -17.80 9.25 -8.11
C SER A 29 -18.22 8.23 -9.19
N PRO A 30 -18.04 8.51 -10.49
CA PRO A 30 -18.18 7.49 -11.53
C PRO A 30 -17.06 6.47 -11.37
N HIS A 31 -17.39 5.25 -10.96
CA HIS A 31 -16.41 4.19 -10.74
C HIS A 31 -16.13 3.47 -12.05
N VAL A 32 -14.91 3.60 -12.56
CA VAL A 32 -14.39 2.79 -13.67
C VAL A 32 -13.24 1.96 -13.13
N LEU A 33 -13.23 0.66 -13.44
CA LEU A 33 -12.15 -0.25 -13.08
C LEU A 33 -11.31 -0.53 -14.33
N GLN A 34 -10.00 -0.33 -14.21
CA GLN A 34 -9.03 -0.83 -15.18
C GLN A 34 -8.11 -1.82 -14.48
N ALA A 35 -7.99 -3.02 -15.03
CA ALA A 35 -7.04 -4.03 -14.59
C ALA A 35 -5.91 -4.14 -15.61
N VAL A 36 -4.70 -4.36 -15.12
CA VAL A 36 -3.51 -4.64 -15.94
C VAL A 36 -2.76 -5.81 -15.32
N GLU A 37 -2.23 -6.67 -16.17
CA GLU A 37 -1.38 -7.79 -15.73
C GLU A 37 0.06 -7.29 -15.53
N VAL A 38 0.71 -7.78 -14.48
CA VAL A 38 2.07 -7.39 -14.12
C VAL A 38 2.81 -8.65 -13.68
N ASP A 39 4.01 -8.87 -14.21
CA ASP A 39 4.89 -9.96 -13.79
C ASP A 39 5.59 -9.63 -12.46
N PHE A 40 5.45 -10.52 -11.48
CA PHE A 40 6.04 -10.42 -10.14
C PHE A 40 7.27 -11.32 -9.94
N HIS A 41 7.72 -12.06 -10.95
CA HIS A 41 8.83 -13.01 -10.83
C HIS A 41 10.11 -12.38 -10.24
N ALA A 42 10.51 -11.20 -10.73
CA ALA A 42 11.68 -10.49 -10.22
C ALA A 42 11.52 -10.03 -8.76
N VAL A 43 10.30 -9.65 -8.36
CA VAL A 43 9.99 -9.25 -6.98
C VAL A 43 10.07 -10.45 -6.05
N ASP A 44 9.59 -11.61 -6.49
CA ASP A 44 9.65 -12.83 -5.69
C ASP A 44 11.08 -13.32 -5.49
N ALA A 45 11.91 -13.29 -6.54
CA ALA A 45 13.34 -13.59 -6.43
C ALA A 45 14.06 -12.65 -5.43
N ALA A 46 13.79 -11.34 -5.50
CA ALA A 46 14.35 -10.35 -4.57
C ALA A 46 13.90 -10.59 -3.12
N ARG A 47 12.63 -10.98 -2.94
CA ARG A 47 12.07 -11.32 -1.62
C ARG A 47 12.69 -12.60 -1.07
N GLY A 48 12.90 -13.62 -1.89
CA GLY A 48 13.58 -14.86 -1.50
C GLY A 48 15.01 -14.60 -1.01
N ALA A 49 15.77 -13.80 -1.76
CA ALA A 49 17.16 -13.49 -1.42
C ALA A 49 17.31 -12.64 -0.15
N ARG A 50 16.40 -11.69 0.10
CA ARG A 50 16.55 -10.67 1.15
C ARG A 50 15.59 -10.84 2.34
N GLY A 51 14.58 -11.68 2.21
CA GLY A 51 13.50 -11.82 3.19
C GLY A 51 13.96 -12.36 4.55
N LYS A 52 14.98 -13.24 4.58
CA LYS A 52 15.54 -13.74 5.85
C LYS A 52 16.27 -12.62 6.60
N ALA A 53 17.22 -11.95 5.94
CA ALA A 53 17.96 -10.83 6.53
C ALA A 53 17.04 -9.68 6.97
N TRP A 54 15.96 -9.44 6.22
CA TRP A 54 14.95 -8.46 6.59
C TRP A 54 14.20 -8.81 7.89
N ARG A 55 13.74 -10.06 8.01
CA ARG A 55 13.08 -10.55 9.23
C ARG A 55 13.98 -10.46 10.45
N ASP A 56 15.25 -10.83 10.28
CA ASP A 56 16.24 -10.82 11.35
C ASP A 56 16.52 -9.37 11.84
N ARG A 57 16.38 -8.37 10.95
CA ARG A 57 16.65 -6.96 11.27
C ARG A 57 15.42 -6.20 11.79
N GLU A 58 14.25 -6.39 11.20
CA GLU A 58 13.06 -5.57 11.49
C GLU A 58 11.98 -6.31 12.29
N GLY A 59 12.12 -7.61 12.51
CA GLY A 59 11.19 -8.41 13.30
C GLY A 59 9.86 -8.76 12.61
N PHE A 60 9.67 -8.32 11.35
CA PHE A 60 8.50 -8.68 10.53
C PHE A 60 8.89 -9.15 9.13
N GLY A 61 8.00 -9.92 8.50
CA GLY A 61 8.20 -10.51 7.18
C GLY A 61 8.20 -9.47 6.06
N LEU A 62 9.11 -9.65 5.09
CA LEU A 62 9.09 -8.85 3.86
C LEU A 62 7.89 -9.29 2.99
N THR A 63 6.86 -8.44 2.90
CA THR A 63 5.66 -8.66 2.08
C THR A 63 5.77 -7.99 0.70
N TYR A 64 4.81 -8.24 -0.21
CA TYR A 64 4.78 -7.58 -1.53
C TYR A 64 4.37 -6.10 -1.48
N LEU A 65 3.68 -5.69 -0.41
CA LEU A 65 3.15 -4.33 -0.24
C LEU A 65 4.23 -3.21 -0.36
N PRO A 66 5.41 -3.29 0.28
CA PRO A 66 6.45 -2.26 0.14
C PRO A 66 6.94 -2.07 -1.30
N PHE A 67 6.98 -3.14 -2.12
CA PHE A 67 7.38 -3.04 -3.53
C PHE A 67 6.35 -2.26 -4.35
N ILE A 68 5.06 -2.55 -4.15
CA ILE A 68 3.96 -1.87 -4.84
C ILE A 68 3.85 -0.41 -4.39
N ALA A 69 4.02 -0.15 -3.08
CA ALA A 69 3.99 1.20 -2.53
C ALA A 69 5.11 2.08 -3.11
N ARG A 70 6.34 1.56 -3.19
CA ARG A 70 7.47 2.26 -3.83
C ARG A 70 7.18 2.54 -5.30
N ALA A 71 6.74 1.54 -6.07
CA ALA A 71 6.46 1.70 -7.50
C ALA A 71 5.40 2.78 -7.79
N ARG A 72 4.36 2.86 -6.96
CA ARG A 72 3.34 3.92 -7.05
C ARG A 72 3.93 5.31 -6.78
N LEU A 73 4.75 5.44 -5.73
CA LEU A 73 5.37 6.72 -5.36
C LEU A 73 6.33 7.21 -6.46
N THR A 74 7.15 6.33 -7.01
CA THR A 74 8.09 6.69 -8.09
C THR A 74 7.39 7.06 -9.39
N ARG A 75 6.20 6.51 -9.66
CA ARG A 75 5.43 6.87 -10.85
C ARG A 75 4.68 8.19 -10.70
N SER A 76 4.36 8.60 -9.48
CA SER A 76 3.64 9.86 -9.23
C SER A 76 4.50 11.09 -9.49
N SER A 77 5.83 11.00 -9.40
CA SER A 77 6.72 12.15 -9.64
C SER A 77 6.79 12.57 -11.12
N SER A 78 6.40 11.69 -12.06
CA SER A 78 6.39 12.00 -13.51
C SER A 78 5.03 12.46 -14.04
N PHE A 79 3.96 12.37 -13.24
CA PHE A 79 2.60 12.82 -13.61
C PHE A 79 2.07 13.84 -12.58
N PRO A 80 2.33 15.15 -12.78
CA PRO A 80 1.98 16.18 -11.78
C PRO A 80 0.48 16.54 -11.73
N ALA A 81 -0.35 16.06 -12.66
CA ALA A 81 -1.69 16.62 -12.86
C ALA A 81 -2.80 16.14 -11.90
N SER A 82 -2.59 15.12 -11.05
CA SER A 82 -3.73 14.41 -10.43
C SER A 82 -3.82 14.37 -8.89
N THR A 83 -2.92 14.96 -8.10
CA THR A 83 -3.01 14.80 -6.62
C THR A 83 -2.55 16.01 -5.78
N PRO A 84 -3.39 17.06 -5.60
CA PRO A 84 -3.05 18.15 -4.68
C PRO A 84 -3.13 17.77 -3.18
N ARG A 85 -3.90 16.74 -2.79
CA ARG A 85 -4.18 16.43 -1.36
C ARG A 85 -3.28 15.37 -0.71
N LEU A 86 -2.60 14.53 -1.51
CA LEU A 86 -1.79 13.41 -1.00
C LEU A 86 -0.34 13.83 -0.65
N MET A 87 0.17 14.87 -1.30
CA MET A 87 1.58 15.28 -1.21
C MET A 87 1.98 15.88 0.14
N ALA A 88 1.02 16.39 0.93
CA ALA A 88 1.30 17.03 2.22
C ALA A 88 1.78 16.04 3.31
N THR A 89 1.36 14.77 3.25
CA THR A 89 1.74 13.77 4.26
C THR A 89 3.01 13.00 3.88
N ILE A 90 3.26 12.81 2.57
CA ILE A 90 4.37 12.02 2.05
C ILE A 90 5.74 12.71 2.26
N SER A 91 5.78 14.04 2.36
CA SER A 91 7.02 14.82 2.61
C SER A 91 7.78 14.40 3.88
N SER A 92 7.07 13.88 4.90
CA SER A 92 7.68 13.34 6.11
C SER A 92 8.30 11.94 5.91
N CYS A 93 7.72 11.10 5.04
CA CYS A 93 8.21 9.75 4.74
C CYS A 93 9.31 9.73 3.66
N THR A 94 9.34 10.66 2.72
CA THR A 94 10.41 10.75 1.70
C THR A 94 11.76 11.10 2.31
N ARG A 95 11.78 11.84 3.43
CA ARG A 95 13.02 12.10 4.21
C ARG A 95 13.66 10.81 4.74
N TRP A 96 12.86 9.79 5.05
CA TRP A 96 13.35 8.48 5.48
C TRP A 96 13.79 7.61 4.28
N SER A 97 13.06 7.68 3.16
CA SER A 97 13.35 6.89 1.96
C SER A 97 14.61 7.35 1.19
N ILE A 98 14.95 8.64 1.22
CA ILE A 98 16.19 9.16 0.62
C ILE A 98 17.43 8.64 1.38
N SER A 99 17.33 8.50 2.71
CA SER A 99 18.40 7.90 3.52
C SER A 99 18.65 6.43 3.16
N ALA A 100 17.58 5.66 2.88
CA ALA A 100 17.69 4.26 2.45
C ALA A 100 18.21 4.12 1.00
N SER A 101 17.94 5.10 0.14
CA SER A 101 18.38 5.09 -1.26
C SER A 101 19.86 5.41 -1.41
N ARG A 102 20.42 6.29 -0.55
CA ARG A 102 21.86 6.58 -0.48
C ARG A 102 22.69 5.37 -0.01
N TRP A 103 22.08 4.43 0.72
CA TRP A 103 22.71 3.16 1.10
C TRP A 103 22.82 2.17 -0.08
N ILE A 104 21.90 2.23 -1.05
CA ILE A 104 21.91 1.34 -2.23
C ILE A 104 22.92 1.81 -3.29
N SER A 105 23.26 3.10 -3.35
CA SER A 105 24.24 3.64 -4.30
C SER A 105 25.68 3.72 -3.77
N GLY A 106 25.92 3.45 -2.48
CA GLY A 106 27.22 3.62 -1.82
C GLY A 106 28.07 2.36 -1.68
N SER A 107 27.71 1.24 -2.33
CA SER A 107 28.48 -0.02 -2.29
C SER A 107 29.23 -0.32 -3.59
N ARG A 108 29.56 0.72 -4.36
CA ARG A 108 30.56 0.67 -5.43
C ARG A 108 31.63 1.70 -5.08
N ASP A 109 32.43 1.35 -4.10
CA ASP A 109 33.88 1.52 -4.04
C ASP A 109 34.41 0.40 -3.13
#